data_AF-A0A923LZK6-F1
#
_entry.id   AF-A0A923LZK6-F1
#
_cell.length_a   1.000
_cell.length_b   1.000
_cell.length_c   1.000
_cell.angle_alpha   90.00
_cell.angle_beta   90.00
_cell.angle_gamma   90.00
#
_symmetry.space_group_name_H-M   'P 1'
#
loop_
_entity.id
_entity.type
_entity.pdbx_description
1 polymer ?
#
loop_
_entity_poly.entity_id
_entity_poly.type
_entity_poly.pdbx_seq_one_letter_code
_entity_poly.pdbx_strand_id
1 'polypeptide(L)' 'MDISGTNIKHITMFDRQYTPEKQAEGLAISQAIVYGHCDKCGFLSQCSTQGEAFQFPVFAWCMRRKVEILADMQKEET' A
#
# COMPACT_ATOMS: atom_id res chain seq x y z
N MET A 1 21.62 -24.59 -5.42
CA MET A 1 20.60 -23.84 -6.15
C MET A 1 21.00 -22.38 -6.07
N ASP A 2 21.47 -21.81 -7.18
CA ASP A 2 21.81 -20.40 -7.30
C ASP A 2 20.57 -19.54 -7.03
N ILE A 3 20.57 -18.81 -5.90
CA ILE A 3 19.61 -17.73 -5.64
C ILE A 3 20.19 -16.46 -6.27
N SER A 4 20.24 -16.44 -7.60
CA SER A 4 20.46 -15.22 -8.38
C SER A 4 19.16 -14.91 -9.12
N GLY A 5 18.16 -14.43 -8.38
CA GLY A 5 16.81 -14.15 -8.87
C GLY A 5 16.27 -12.83 -8.30
N THR A 6 16.89 -11.72 -8.68
CA THR A 6 16.53 -10.36 -8.23
C THR A 6 15.29 -9.82 -8.94
N ASN A 7 14.17 -10.56 -8.94
CA ASN A 7 12.88 -10.04 -9.37
C ASN A 7 11.74 -10.64 -8.53
N ILE A 8 11.72 -10.26 -7.24
CA ILE A 8 10.60 -10.61 -6.36
C ILE A 8 9.40 -9.80 -6.80
N LYS A 9 8.44 -10.46 -7.46
CA LYS A 9 7.16 -9.86 -7.83
C LYS A 9 6.20 -9.95 -6.63
N HIS A 10 5.90 -8.81 -6.01
CA HIS A 10 4.89 -8.73 -4.96
C HIS A 10 3.50 -8.81 -5.59
N ILE A 11 2.70 -9.77 -5.14
CA ILE A 11 1.31 -9.95 -5.56
C ILE A 11 0.43 -9.68 -4.34
N THR A 12 -0.52 -8.75 -4.48
CA THR A 12 -1.56 -8.49 -3.49
C THR A 12 -2.87 -9.07 -4.01
N MET A 13 -3.51 -9.93 -3.22
CA MET A 13 -4.83 -10.47 -3.52
C MET A 13 -5.85 -9.82 -2.61
N PHE A 14 -6.97 -9.38 -3.19
CA PHE A 14 -8.12 -8.88 -2.46
C PHE A 14 -9.19 -9.97 -2.34
N ASP A 15 -9.88 -10.04 -1.21
CA ASP A 15 -10.97 -10.99 -0.95
C ASP A 15 -12.21 -10.72 -1.82
N ARG A 16 -12.39 -9.46 -2.23
CA ARG A 16 -13.47 -9.00 -3.11
C ARG A 16 -13.00 -7.90 -4.04
N GLN A 17 -13.84 -7.58 -5.03
CA GLN A 17 -13.63 -6.44 -5.90
C GLN A 17 -13.87 -5.15 -5.11
N TYR A 18 -12.79 -4.44 -4.78
CA TYR A 18 -12.83 -3.11 -4.19
C TYR A 18 -12.78 -2.02 -5.27
N THR A 19 -13.17 -0.79 -4.92
CA THR A 19 -12.98 0.36 -5.81
C THR A 19 -11.48 0.59 -6.05
N PRO A 20 -11.08 1.19 -7.20
CA PRO A 20 -9.67 1.48 -7.49
C PRO A 20 -8.96 2.23 -6.36
N GLU A 21 -9.64 3.19 -5.71
CA GLU A 21 -9.07 3.96 -4.61
C GLU A 21 -8.77 3.08 -3.39
N LYS A 22 -9.66 2.13 -3.09
CA LYS A 22 -9.49 1.23 -1.95
C LYS A 22 -8.45 0.15 -2.25
N GLN A 23 -8.35 -0.31 -3.51
CA GLN A 23 -7.26 -1.17 -3.95
C GLN A 23 -5.91 -0.48 -3.84
N ALA A 24 -5.79 0.76 -4.36
CA ALA A 24 -4.57 1.55 -4.28
C ALA A 24 -4.13 1.79 -2.83
N GLU A 25 -5.08 2.01 -1.91
CA GLU A 25 -4.80 2.10 -0.47
C GLU A 25 -4.22 0.80 0.09
N GLY A 26 -4.85 -0.34 -0.19
CA GLY A 26 -4.39 -1.65 0.27
C GLY A 26 -2.99 -2.00 -0.27
N LEU A 27 -2.73 -1.71 -1.54
CA LEU A 27 -1.41 -1.87 -2.16
C LEU A 27 -0.37 -0.97 -1.51
N ALA A 28 -0.69 0.30 -1.28
CA ALA A 28 0.24 1.24 -0.68
C ALA A 28 0.60 0.89 0.77
N ILE A 29 -0.38 0.44 1.57
CA ILE A 29 -0.13 -0.07 2.92
C ILE A 29 0.72 -1.35 2.87
N SER A 30 0.40 -2.28 1.98
CA SER A 30 1.19 -3.51 1.81
C SER A 30 2.65 -3.21 1.44
N GLN A 31 2.88 -2.27 0.52
CA GLN A 31 4.23 -1.81 0.18
C GLN A 31 4.92 -1.12 1.35
N ALA A 32 4.20 -0.32 2.14
CA ALA A 32 4.76 0.34 3.33
C ALA A 32 5.26 -0.68 4.36
N ILE A 33 4.53 -1.78 4.55
CA ILE A 33 4.92 -2.87 5.46
C ILE A 33 6.14 -3.61 4.91
N VAL A 34 6.07 -4.08 3.65
CA VAL A 34 7.13 -4.89 3.02
C VAL A 34 8.46 -4.13 2.94
N TYR A 35 8.41 -2.82 2.64
CA TYR A 35 9.62 -1.99 2.53
C TYR A 35 10.05 -1.33 3.85
N GLY A 36 9.41 -1.65 4.98
CA GLY A 36 9.81 -1.15 6.30
C GLY A 36 9.54 0.34 6.53
N HIS A 37 8.63 0.96 5.76
CA HIS A 37 8.23 2.36 5.98
C HIS A 37 7.39 2.52 7.25
N CYS A 38 6.71 1.46 7.70
CA CYS A 38 5.92 1.46 8.93
C CYS A 38 6.79 1.66 10.18
N ASP A 39 8.02 1.15 10.22
CA ASP A 39 8.92 1.20 11.39
C ASP A 39 9.28 2.62 11.82
N LYS A 40 9.22 3.57 10.87
CA LYS A 40 9.51 4.99 11.08
C LYS A 40 8.24 5.86 11.05
N CYS A 41 7.07 5.24 10.87
CA CYS A 41 5.81 5.94 10.76
C CYS A 41 5.27 6.26 12.15
N GLY A 42 5.19 7.55 12.50
CA GLY A 42 4.63 8.02 13.77
C GLY A 42 3.16 7.65 14.02
N PHE A 43 2.46 7.12 13.01
CA PHE A 43 1.06 6.74 13.08
C PHE A 43 0.83 5.23 13.19
N LEU A 44 1.89 4.40 13.17
CA LEU A 44 1.77 2.93 13.14
C LEU A 44 0.89 2.40 14.29
N SER A 45 1.09 2.90 15.50
CA SER A 45 0.33 2.46 16.68
C SER A 45 -1.17 2.75 16.55
N GLN A 46 -1.55 3.87 15.92
CA GLN A 46 -2.96 4.26 15.79
C GLN A 46 -3.62 3.52 14.61
N CYS A 47 -2.95 3.47 13.46
CA CYS A 47 -3.52 2.86 12.25
C CYS A 47 -3.67 1.33 12.38
N SER A 48 -2.88 0.68 13.23
CA SER A 48 -2.98 -0.77 13.49
C SER A 48 -4.05 -1.15 14.51
N THR A 49 -4.56 -0.19 15.29
CA THR A 49 -5.49 -0.47 16.41
C THR A 49 -6.88 0.10 16.21
N GLN A 50 -7.01 1.20 15.46
CA GLN A 50 -8.27 1.92 15.29
C GLN A 50 -9.08 1.46 14.05
N GLY A 51 -8.52 0.56 13.23
CA GLY A 51 -9.22 -0.03 12.08
C GLY A 51 -9.82 1.02 11.15
N GLU A 52 -11.09 0.87 10.80
CA GLU A 52 -11.82 1.76 9.89
C GLU A 52 -12.04 3.18 10.45
N ALA A 53 -11.96 3.36 11.78
CA ALA A 53 -12.09 4.69 12.38
C ALA A 53 -10.83 5.55 12.17
N PHE A 54 -9.69 4.94 11.86
CA PHE A 54 -8.46 5.67 11.61
C PHE A 54 -8.52 6.41 10.28
N GLN A 55 -8.31 7.72 10.32
CA GLN A 55 -8.14 8.53 9.13
C GLN A 55 -6.65 8.74 8.86
N PHE A 56 -6.15 8.16 7.76
CA PHE A 56 -4.75 8.28 7.41
C PHE A 56 -4.38 9.74 7.08
N PRO A 57 -3.34 10.31 7.73
CA PRO A 57 -2.85 11.62 7.36
C PRO A 57 -2.33 11.64 5.92
N VAL A 58 -2.68 12.67 5.16
CA VAL A 58 -2.31 12.79 3.72
C VAL A 58 -0.81 12.74 3.46
N PHE A 59 0.01 13.08 4.45
CA PHE A 59 1.47 13.08 4.36
C PHE A 59 2.11 11.75 4.80
N ALA A 60 1.33 10.79 5.32
CA ALA A 60 1.83 9.46 5.60
C ALA A 60 2.35 8.82 4.29
N TRP A 61 3.43 8.05 4.39
CA TRP A 61 4.08 7.48 3.20
C TRP A 61 3.12 6.65 2.34
N CYS A 62 2.30 5.80 2.96
CA CYS A 62 1.29 5.00 2.27
C CYS A 62 0.24 5.86 1.55
N MET A 63 -0.12 7.03 2.08
CA MET A 63 -1.10 7.92 1.43
C MET A 63 -0.52 8.63 0.22
N ARG A 64 0.76 9.01 0.26
CA ARG A 64 1.46 9.54 -0.92
C ARG A 64 1.58 8.46 -1.99
N ARG A 65 1.97 7.24 -1.60
CA ARG A 65 2.11 6.10 -2.51
C ARG A 65 0.76 5.67 -3.13
N LYS A 66 -0.33 5.77 -2.37
CA LYS A 66 -1.70 5.53 -2.87
C LYS A 66 -2.03 6.41 -4.08
N VAL A 67 -1.65 7.69 -4.06
CA VAL A 67 -1.91 8.61 -5.18
C VAL A 67 -1.13 8.18 -6.44
N GLU A 68 0.12 7.77 -6.29
CA GLU A 68 0.95 7.29 -7.40
C GLU A 68 0.37 6.01 -8.02
N ILE A 69 0.00 5.04 -7.18
CA ILE A 69 -0.61 3.77 -7.63
C ILE A 69 -1.93 4.04 -8.36
N LEU A 70 -2.79 4.90 -7.82
CA LEU A 70 -4.06 5.23 -8.44
C LEU A 70 -3.87 5.89 -9.81
N ALA A 71 -2.87 6.79 -9.94
CA ALA A 71 -2.54 7.42 -11.21
C ALA A 71 -1.99 6.41 -12.24
N ASP A 72 -1.23 5.40 -11.80
CA ASP A 72 -0.71 4.36 -12.69
C ASP A 72 -1.83 3.41 -13.15
N MET A 73 -2.74 3.01 -12.26
CA MET A 73 -3.94 2.24 -12.61
C MET A 73 -4.78 2.93 -13.69
N GLN A 74 -4.98 4.25 -13.56
CA GLN A 74 -5.74 5.05 -14.53
C GLN A 74 -5.07 5.08 -15.91
N LYS A 75 -3.73 5.05 -15.97
CA LYS A 75 -2.99 4.99 -17.25
C LYS A 75 -3.11 3.63 -17.91
N GLU A 76 -3.14 2.54 -17.14
CA GLU A 76 -3.26 1.17 -17.66
C GLU A 76 -4.66 0.88 -18.24
N GLU A 77 -5.67 1.64 -17.84
CA GLU A 77 -7.03 1.57 -18.39
C GLU A 77 -7.22 2.37 -19.70
N THR A 78 -6.23 3.17 -20.12
CA THR A 78 -6.29 4.03 -21.33
C THR A 78 -5.50 3.44 -22.49
#